data_AF-A0A971NT48-F1
#
_entry.id   AF-A0A971NT48-F1
#
_cell.length_a   1.000
_cell.length_b   1.000
_cell.length_c   1.000
_cell.angle_alpha   90.00
_cell.angle_beta   90.00
_cell.angle_gamma   90.00
#
_symmetry.space_group_name_H-M   'P 1'
#
loop_
_entity.id
_entity.type
_entity.pdbx_description
1 polymer ?
#
loop_
_entity_poly.entity_id
_entity_poly.type
_entity_poly.pdbx_seq_one_letter_code
_entity_poly.pdbx_strand_id
1 'polypeptide(L)'
;MKSKRNTLLSRTLTSIGLAAAIFVIIGVVSDVIYHGNFQMINYSFSKMAAGALAIGLGFGLPTFIYENKSMSPLIQTLIHMGIGCVVMTATAFLVGWIPREQGAFAIIGIIVGEVAISLVIWLFFYAHQKKLAKEMNKRISEKNQ
;
A
#
# COMPACT_ATOMS: atom_id res chain seq x y z
N MET A 1 -7.76 -13.36 23.82
CA MET A 1 -6.54 -12.63 23.43
C MET A 1 -5.93 -13.28 22.18
N LYS A 2 -5.86 -12.59 21.03
CA LYS A 2 -5.14 -13.13 19.86
C LYS A 2 -3.63 -13.10 20.14
N SER A 3 -2.92 -14.18 19.83
CA SER A 3 -1.45 -14.20 19.92
C SER A 3 -0.84 -13.21 18.91
N LYS A 4 0.37 -12.71 19.17
CA LYS A 4 1.11 -11.78 18.30
C LYS A 4 1.13 -12.25 16.82
N ARG A 5 1.39 -13.54 16.61
CA ARG A 5 1.36 -14.19 15.30
C ARG A 5 -0.03 -14.10 14.63
N ASN A 6 -1.10 -14.35 15.39
CA ASN A 6 -2.47 -14.29 14.88
C ASN A 6 -2.85 -12.86 14.47
N THR A 7 -2.34 -11.84 15.17
CA THR A 7 -2.55 -10.43 14.82
C THR A 7 -1.83 -10.05 13.53
N LEU A 8 -0.55 -10.44 13.37
CA LEU A 8 0.21 -10.18 12.15
C LEU A 8 -0.40 -10.87 10.93
N LEU A 9 -0.79 -12.14 11.06
CA LEU A 9 -1.48 -12.89 10.01
C LEU A 9 -2.78 -12.18 9.60
N SER A 10 -3.58 -11.74 10.57
CA SER A 10 -4.81 -11.00 10.29
C SER A 10 -4.56 -9.70 9.53
N ARG A 11 -3.55 -8.91 9.92
CA ARG A 11 -3.18 -7.66 9.25
C ARG A 11 -2.70 -7.91 7.82
N THR A 12 -1.88 -8.95 7.64
CA THR A 12 -1.36 -9.32 6.32
C THR A 12 -2.49 -9.79 5.41
N LEU A 13 -3.42 -10.60 5.92
CA LEU A 13 -4.58 -11.04 5.15
C LEU A 13 -5.49 -9.87 4.76
N THR A 14 -5.69 -8.89 5.65
CA THR A 14 -6.42 -7.66 5.32
C THR A 14 -5.72 -6.88 4.21
N SER A 15 -4.39 -6.76 4.26
CA SER A 15 -3.60 -6.08 3.21
C SER A 15 -3.70 -6.80 1.86
N ILE A 16 -3.57 -8.13 1.84
CA ILE A 16 -3.77 -8.95 0.63
C ILE A 16 -5.19 -8.77 0.09
N GLY A 17 -6.21 -8.81 0.96
CA GLY A 17 -7.60 -8.61 0.57
C GLY A 17 -7.83 -7.24 -0.06
N LEU A 18 -7.23 -6.18 0.49
CA LEU A 18 -7.31 -4.84 -0.07
C LEU A 18 -6.62 -4.75 -1.44
N ALA A 19 -5.42 -5.31 -1.58
CA ALA A 19 -4.70 -5.34 -2.85
C ALA A 19 -5.47 -6.13 -3.94
N ALA A 20 -6.06 -7.26 -3.56
CA ALA A 20 -6.90 -8.06 -4.45
C ALA A 20 -8.17 -7.30 -4.87
N ALA A 21 -8.83 -6.60 -3.94
CA ALA A 21 -10.00 -5.78 -4.24
C ALA A 21 -9.66 -4.66 -5.23
N ILE A 22 -8.54 -3.95 -5.03
CA ILE A 22 -8.06 -2.91 -5.95
C ILE A 22 -7.76 -3.51 -7.33
N PHE A 23 -7.09 -4.66 -7.38
CA PHE A 23 -6.81 -5.36 -8.63
C PHE A 23 -8.09 -5.70 -9.41
N VAL A 24 -9.11 -6.24 -8.72
CA VAL A 24 -10.41 -6.54 -9.34
C VAL A 24 -11.10 -5.27 -9.84
N ILE A 25 -11.11 -4.19 -9.04
CA ILE A 25 -11.71 -2.91 -9.44
C ILE A 25 -11.03 -2.38 -10.71
N ILE A 26 -9.70 -2.35 -10.75
CA ILE A 26 -8.94 -1.89 -11.93
C ILE A 26 -9.22 -2.81 -13.13
N GLY A 27 -9.31 -4.12 -12.91
CA GLY A 27 -9.66 -5.09 -13.94
C GLY A 27 -11.04 -4.83 -14.56
N VAL A 28 -12.06 -4.59 -13.72
CA VAL A 28 -13.42 -4.26 -14.17
C VAL A 28 -13.45 -2.93 -14.91
N VAL A 29 -12.75 -1.90 -14.40
CA VAL A 29 -12.65 -0.61 -15.09
C VAL A 29 -12.00 -0.76 -16.46
N SER A 30 -10.92 -1.55 -16.55
CA SER A 30 -10.24 -1.84 -17.81
C SER A 30 -11.19 -2.58 -18.77
N ASP A 31 -11.90 -3.60 -18.31
CA ASP A 31 -12.87 -4.36 -19.09
C ASP A 31 -13.96 -3.46 -19.70
N VAL A 32 -14.49 -2.52 -18.90
CA VAL A 32 -15.47 -1.52 -19.35
C VAL A 32 -14.88 -0.57 -20.40
N ILE A 33 -13.67 -0.04 -20.17
CA ILE A 33 -12.98 0.86 -21.12
C ILE A 33 -12.72 0.15 -22.47
N TYR A 34 -12.40 -1.14 -22.44
CA TYR A 34 -12.16 -1.96 -23.63
C TYR A 34 -13.42 -2.65 -24.17
N HIS A 35 -14.61 -2.29 -23.68
CA HIS A 35 -15.91 -2.83 -24.14
C HIS A 35 -15.97 -4.37 -24.10
N GLY A 36 -15.44 -4.99 -23.05
CA GLY A 36 -15.40 -6.45 -22.90
C GLY A 36 -14.31 -7.15 -23.72
N ASN A 37 -13.48 -6.41 -24.46
CA ASN A 37 -12.40 -6.95 -25.29
C ASN A 37 -11.02 -6.84 -24.62
N PHE A 38 -10.96 -6.91 -23.29
CA PHE A 38 -9.71 -6.82 -22.56
C PHE A 38 -8.88 -8.11 -22.71
N GLN A 39 -7.94 -8.10 -23.67
CA GLN A 39 -7.11 -9.25 -24.01
C GLN A 39 -5.91 -9.38 -23.06
N MET A 40 -5.78 -10.55 -22.42
CA MET A 40 -4.71 -10.86 -21.47
C MET A 40 -3.78 -11.95 -22.01
N ILE A 41 -2.79 -11.53 -22.79
CA ILE A 41 -1.81 -12.41 -23.42
C ILE A 41 -0.53 -12.55 -22.59
N ASN A 42 0.29 -13.57 -22.89
CA ASN A 42 1.62 -13.76 -22.28
C ASN A 42 1.59 -13.80 -20.75
N TYR A 43 0.58 -14.46 -20.19
CA TYR A 43 0.34 -14.59 -18.75
C TYR A 43 0.15 -13.24 -18.02
N SER A 44 -0.30 -12.18 -18.71
CA SER A 44 -0.47 -10.85 -18.10
C SER A 44 -1.39 -10.90 -16.86
N PHE A 45 -2.51 -11.65 -16.90
CA PHE A 45 -3.36 -11.84 -15.73
C PHE A 45 -2.59 -12.45 -14.55
N SER A 46 -1.88 -13.56 -14.79
CA SER A 46 -1.14 -14.26 -13.74
C SER A 46 -0.03 -13.38 -13.15
N LYS A 47 0.67 -12.60 -13.99
CA LYS A 47 1.67 -11.64 -13.52
C LYS A 47 1.04 -10.54 -12.67
N MET A 48 -0.08 -9.97 -13.09
CA MET A 48 -0.77 -8.93 -12.32
C MET A 48 -1.35 -9.47 -11.02
N ALA A 49 -1.93 -10.67 -11.01
CA ALA A 49 -2.43 -11.33 -9.81
C ALA A 49 -1.31 -11.64 -8.81
N ALA A 50 -0.17 -12.17 -9.30
CA ALA A 50 1.01 -12.39 -8.48
C ALA A 50 1.57 -11.06 -7.95
N GLY A 51 1.55 -10.00 -8.76
CA GLY A 51 1.91 -8.65 -8.36
C GLY A 51 1.03 -8.10 -7.25
N ALA A 52 -0.30 -8.24 -7.37
CA ALA A 52 -1.24 -7.83 -6.33
C ALA A 52 -0.98 -8.56 -5.00
N LEU A 53 -0.67 -9.85 -5.05
CA LEU A 53 -0.26 -10.61 -3.87
C LEU A 53 1.06 -10.10 -3.28
N ALA A 54 2.07 -9.85 -4.12
CA ALA A 54 3.36 -9.31 -3.69
C ALA A 54 3.21 -7.96 -3.00
N ILE A 55 2.40 -7.05 -3.55
CA ILE A 55 2.07 -5.74 -2.95
C ILE A 55 1.33 -5.94 -1.62
N GLY A 56 0.31 -6.81 -1.60
CA GLY A 56 -0.43 -7.13 -0.38
C GLY A 56 0.47 -7.62 0.75
N LEU A 57 1.45 -8.47 0.44
CA LEU A 57 2.50 -8.91 1.38
C LEU A 57 3.46 -7.78 1.75
N GLY A 58 3.89 -6.98 0.78
CA GLY A 58 4.81 -5.86 0.95
C GLY A 58 4.30 -4.76 1.88
N PHE A 59 2.99 -4.54 1.93
CA PHE A 59 2.36 -3.66 2.93
C PHE A 59 1.88 -4.41 4.17
N GLY A 60 1.55 -5.70 4.06
CA GLY A 60 1.00 -6.48 5.17
C GLY A 60 2.04 -6.88 6.20
N LEU A 61 3.16 -7.46 5.74
CA LEU A 61 4.19 -8.01 6.62
C LEU A 61 4.90 -6.91 7.42
N PRO A 62 5.37 -5.79 6.85
CA PRO A 62 6.10 -4.78 7.61
C PRO A 62 5.33 -4.13 8.75
N THR A 63 4.01 -4.35 8.87
CA THR A 63 3.21 -3.89 10.00
C THR A 63 3.72 -4.39 11.36
N PHE A 64 4.56 -5.43 11.41
CA PHE A 64 5.24 -5.84 12.65
C PHE A 64 6.11 -4.73 13.24
N ILE A 65 6.60 -3.78 12.43
CA ILE A 65 7.48 -2.70 12.90
C ILE A 65 6.79 -1.79 13.91
N TYR A 66 5.46 -1.67 13.84
CA TYR A 66 4.64 -0.89 14.77
C TYR A 66 4.63 -1.46 16.19
N GLU A 67 5.12 -2.68 16.38
CA GLU A 67 5.25 -3.30 17.70
C GLU A 67 6.56 -2.93 18.39
N ASN A 68 7.50 -2.30 17.67
CA ASN A 68 8.78 -1.88 18.21
C ASN A 68 8.67 -0.53 18.95
N LYS A 69 8.51 -0.60 20.28
CA LYS A 69 8.37 0.59 21.14
C LYS A 69 9.63 1.48 21.21
N SER A 70 10.81 1.01 20.78
CA SER A 70 12.02 1.84 20.81
C SER A 70 12.11 2.82 19.65
N MET A 71 11.32 2.62 18.59
CA MET A 71 11.28 3.50 17.42
C MET A 71 10.18 4.54 17.55
N SER A 72 10.45 5.76 17.06
CA SER A 72 9.41 6.78 16.97
C SER A 72 8.34 6.37 15.94
N PRO A 73 7.07 6.78 16.13
CA PRO A 73 6.00 6.46 15.18
C PRO A 73 6.31 6.97 13.76
N LEU A 74 7.00 8.10 13.64
CA LEU A 74 7.44 8.62 12.35
C LEU A 74 8.37 7.63 11.64
N ILE A 75 9.42 7.17 12.31
CA ILE A 75 10.38 6.22 11.75
C ILE A 75 9.69 4.91 11.36
N GLN A 76 8.80 4.38 12.22
CA GLN A 76 8.04 3.17 11.92
C GLN A 76 7.23 3.31 10.62
N THR A 77 6.50 4.43 10.47
CA THR A 77 5.70 4.68 9.26
C THR A 77 6.58 4.90 8.02
N LEU A 78 7.71 5.59 8.14
CA LEU A 78 8.63 5.80 7.02
C LEU A 78 9.26 4.48 6.53
N ILE A 79 9.66 3.59 7.44
CA ILE A 79 10.19 2.28 7.07
C ILE A 79 9.12 1.45 6.35
N HIS A 80 7.90 1.40 6.91
CA HIS A 80 6.80 0.68 6.27
C HIS A 80 6.50 1.26 4.87
N MET A 81 6.32 2.59 4.76
CA MET A 81 6.08 3.26 3.48
C MET A 81 7.21 3.00 2.47
N GLY A 82 8.46 3.05 2.91
CA GLY A 82 9.63 2.76 2.07
C GLY A 82 9.61 1.33 1.52
N ILE A 83 9.32 0.33 2.36
CA ILE A 83 9.18 -1.06 1.92
C ILE A 83 8.04 -1.20 0.91
N GLY A 84 6.89 -0.57 1.19
CA GLY A 84 5.74 -0.57 0.30
C GLY A 84 6.05 -0.01 -1.08
N CYS A 85 6.72 1.15 -1.15
CA CYS A 85 7.14 1.77 -2.42
C CYS A 85 8.14 0.87 -3.17
N VAL A 86 9.14 0.31 -2.49
CA VAL A 86 10.11 -0.59 -3.14
C VAL A 86 9.42 -1.81 -3.74
N VAL A 87 8.51 -2.44 -3.00
CA VAL A 87 7.75 -3.60 -3.50
C VAL A 87 6.84 -3.20 -4.66
N MET A 88 6.21 -2.04 -4.58
CA MET A 88 5.33 -1.54 -5.63
C MET A 88 6.11 -1.24 -6.91
N THR A 89 7.18 -0.44 -6.83
CA THR A 89 8.06 -0.17 -7.97
C THR A 89 8.61 -1.47 -8.57
N ALA A 90 9.15 -2.39 -7.76
CA ALA A 90 9.67 -3.67 -8.25
C ALA A 90 8.59 -4.51 -8.95
N THR A 91 7.39 -4.57 -8.37
CA THR A 91 6.24 -5.24 -8.97
C THR A 91 5.87 -4.60 -10.30
N ALA A 92 5.75 -3.27 -10.36
CA ALA A 92 5.42 -2.51 -11.57
C ALA A 92 6.41 -2.80 -12.71
N PHE A 93 7.71 -2.93 -12.41
CA PHE A 93 8.69 -3.41 -13.39
C PHE A 93 8.38 -4.84 -13.83
N LEU A 94 8.26 -5.79 -12.91
CA LEU A 94 8.12 -7.22 -13.23
C LEU A 94 6.85 -7.55 -14.02
N VAL A 95 5.74 -6.85 -13.73
CA VAL A 95 4.46 -7.09 -14.40
C VAL A 95 4.28 -6.25 -15.68
N GLY A 96 5.17 -5.29 -15.93
CA GLY A 96 5.21 -4.51 -17.17
C GLY A 96 4.36 -3.24 -17.16
N TRP A 97 4.10 -2.64 -16.01
CA TRP A 97 3.37 -1.36 -15.92
C TRP A 97 4.24 -0.14 -16.28
N ILE A 98 5.56 -0.28 -16.17
CA ILE A 98 6.50 0.80 -16.50
C ILE A 98 6.87 0.70 -17.98
N PRO A 99 6.58 1.74 -18.81
CA PRO A 99 6.93 1.78 -20.22
C PRO A 99 8.42 2.08 -20.40
N ARG A 100 9.22 1.02 -20.52
CA ARG A 100 10.70 1.11 -20.51
C ARG A 100 11.25 1.72 -21.80
N GLU A 101 10.50 1.58 -22.88
CA GLU A 101 10.76 2.12 -24.22
C GLU A 101 10.68 3.64 -24.30
N GLN A 102 10.02 4.30 -23.34
CA GLN A 102 9.88 5.77 -23.29
C GLN A 102 11.10 6.48 -22.70
N GLY A 103 12.15 5.73 -22.34
CA GLY A 103 13.41 6.27 -21.85
C GLY A 103 13.43 6.57 -20.35
N ALA A 104 14.62 6.94 -19.84
CA ALA A 104 14.87 7.05 -18.39
C ALA A 104 14.01 8.12 -17.69
N PHE A 105 13.68 9.23 -18.36
CA PHE A 105 12.87 10.29 -17.77
C PHE A 105 11.44 9.86 -17.47
N ALA A 106 10.81 9.06 -18.34
CA ALA A 106 9.47 8.54 -18.10
C ALA A 106 9.45 7.60 -16.88
N ILE A 107 10.46 6.73 -16.78
CA ILE A 107 10.64 5.81 -15.64
C ILE A 107 10.80 6.59 -14.34
N ILE A 108 11.70 7.59 -14.31
CA ILE A 108 11.93 8.44 -13.14
C ILE A 108 10.63 9.18 -12.77
N GLY A 109 9.90 9.72 -13.76
CA GLY A 109 8.63 10.39 -13.54
C GLY A 109 7.59 9.51 -12.86
N ILE A 110 7.46 8.25 -13.29
CA ILE A 110 6.53 7.29 -12.67
C ILE A 110 6.92 6.98 -11.22
N ILE A 111 8.21 6.73 -10.96
CA ILE A 111 8.69 6.43 -9.60
C ILE A 111 8.50 7.64 -8.68
N VAL A 112 8.83 8.85 -9.15
CA VAL A 112 8.60 10.09 -8.39
C VAL A 112 7.12 10.31 -8.14
N GLY A 113 6.26 10.05 -9.13
CA GLY A 113 4.81 10.13 -9.00
C GLY A 113 4.26 9.16 -7.97
N GLU A 114 4.72 7.91 -7.98
CA GLU A 114 4.35 6.88 -7.00
C GLU A 114 4.71 7.31 -5.57
N VAL A 115 5.94 7.78 -5.37
CA VAL A 115 6.41 8.27 -4.06
C VAL A 115 5.62 9.51 -3.62
N ALA A 116 5.35 10.44 -4.53
CA ALA A 116 4.56 11.63 -4.22
C ALA A 116 3.12 11.28 -3.79
N ILE A 117 2.44 10.39 -4.52
CA ILE A 117 1.09 9.91 -4.16
C ILE A 117 1.12 9.23 -2.80
N SER A 118 2.12 8.38 -2.56
CA SER A 118 2.33 7.68 -1.30
C SER A 118 2.50 8.64 -0.12
N LEU A 119 3.30 9.71 -0.31
CA LEU A 119 3.48 10.77 0.68
C LEU A 119 2.18 11.56 0.93
N VAL A 120 1.41 11.86 -0.10
CA VAL A 120 0.12 12.57 0.04
C VAL A 120 -0.87 11.73 0.86
N ILE A 121 -1.01 10.44 0.53
CA ILE A 121 -1.86 9.51 1.28
C ILE A 121 -1.42 9.44 2.74
N TRP A 122 -0.11 9.30 2.98
CA TRP A 122 0.45 9.25 4.33
C TRP A 122 0.17 10.54 5.11
N LEU A 123 0.40 11.72 4.50
CA LEU A 123 0.14 13.02 5.13
C LEU A 123 -1.32 13.18 5.52
N PHE A 124 -2.25 12.75 4.66
CA PHE A 124 -3.68 12.74 4.95
C PHE A 124 -4.01 11.90 6.18
N PHE A 125 -3.56 10.64 6.21
CA PHE A 125 -3.80 9.76 7.36
C PHE A 125 -3.10 10.26 8.63
N TYR A 126 -1.88 10.76 8.51
CA TYR A 126 -1.16 11.35 9.65
C TYR A 126 -1.93 12.53 10.24
N ALA A 127 -2.41 13.46 9.41
CA ALA A 127 -3.19 14.61 9.86
C ALA A 127 -4.50 14.18 10.54
N HIS A 128 -5.20 13.20 9.95
CA HIS A 128 -6.42 12.63 10.53
C HIS A 128 -6.17 12.00 11.90
N GLN A 129 -5.16 11.13 12.02
CA GLN A 129 -4.86 10.45 13.28
C GLN A 129 -4.32 11.41 14.35
N LYS A 130 -3.54 12.42 13.94
CA LYS A 130 -3.10 13.49 14.85
C LYS A 130 -4.28 14.27 15.42
N LYS A 131 -5.30 14.56 14.60
CA LYS A 131 -6.54 15.21 15.06
C LYS A 131 -7.29 14.32 16.06
N LEU A 132 -7.48 13.05 15.72
CA LEU A 132 -8.18 12.10 16.58
C LEU A 132 -7.48 11.94 17.94
N ALA A 133 -6.15 11.81 17.96
CA ALA A 133 -5.38 11.72 19.20
C ALA A 133 -5.53 12.96 20.10
N LYS A 134 -5.53 14.17 19.51
CA LYS A 134 -5.77 15.41 20.26
C LYS A 134 -7.18 15.44 20.86
N GLU A 135 -8.19 15.01 20.12
CA GLU A 135 -9.57 14.96 20.59
C GLU A 135 -9.75 13.94 21.73
N MET A 136 -9.13 12.76 21.61
CA MET A 136 -9.12 11.76 22.68
C MET A 136 -8.47 12.30 23.96
N ASN A 137 -7.32 12.96 23.84
CA ASN A 137 -6.62 13.55 24.98
C ASN A 137 -7.47 14.62 25.68
N LYS A 138 -8.16 15.48 24.90
CA LYS A 138 -9.07 16.49 25.44
C LYS A 138 -10.22 15.87 26.24
N ARG A 139 -10.87 14.84 25.69
CA ARG A 139 -11.98 14.14 26.38
C ARG A 139 -11.53 13.45 27.67
N ILE A 140 -10.30 12.94 27.71
CA ILE A 140 -9.73 12.34 28.93
C ILE A 140 -9.46 13.40 29.99
N SER A 141 -8.90 14.57 29.61
CA SER A 141 -8.69 15.66 30.56
C SER A 141 -10.00 16.19 31.13
N GLU A 142 -11.04 16.31 30.31
CA GLU A 142 -12.37 16.78 30.75
C GLU A 142 -13.07 15.80 31.71
N LYS A 143 -12.80 14.50 31.61
CA LYS A 143 -13.36 13.48 32.53
C LYS A 143 -12.59 13.32 33.84
N ASN A 144 -11.33 13.73 33.86
CA ASN A 144 -10.46 13.63 35.03
C ASN A 144 -10.45 14.92 35.87
N GLN A 145 -11.18 15.96 35.46
CA GLN A 145 -11.56 17.13 36.26
C GLN A 145 -12.89 16.87 36.96
#